data_AF-A0A821HJ28-F1
#
_entry.id   AF-A0A821HJ28-F1
#
_cell.length_a   1.000
_cell.length_b   1.000
_cell.length_c   1.000
_cell.angle_alpha   90.00
_cell.angle_beta   90.00
_cell.angle_gamma   90.00
#
_symmetry.space_group_name_H-M   'P 1'
#
loop_
_entity.id
_entity.type
_entity.pdbx_description
1 polymer ?
#
loop_
_entity_poly.entity_id
_entity_poly.type
_entity_poly.pdbx_seq_one_letter_code
_entity_poly.pdbx_strand_id
1 'polypeptide(L)'
;QDRREENRARHAASRAAEGSEDTRTRLDGQRARQAASRAAESPERRQDRREEDRARHAAEDPIQRRTRREDQRRRQAASRAAQWTFMEREAFRYDPANNYDSHPQLYIGQMSDVCPYCNALKWHEETRGMCCSG
;
A
#
# COMPACT_ATOMS: atom_id res chain seq x y z
N GLN A 1 -4.85 0.96 -47.51
CA GLN A 1 -4.62 1.18 -46.06
C GLN A 1 -5.92 0.99 -45.27
N ASP A 2 -7.06 1.20 -45.92
CA ASP A 2 -8.44 1.09 -45.46
C ASP A 2 -8.80 -0.19 -44.69
N ARG A 3 -8.38 -1.38 -45.16
CA ARG A 3 -8.69 -2.65 -44.47
C ARG A 3 -8.14 -2.71 -43.03
N ARG A 4 -6.98 -2.10 -42.77
CA ARG A 4 -6.38 -2.09 -41.43
C ARG A 4 -7.12 -1.13 -40.49
N GLU A 5 -7.60 -0.02 -41.04
CA GLU A 5 -8.37 0.99 -40.30
C GLU A 5 -9.77 0.46 -39.98
N GLU A 6 -10.42 -0.20 -40.94
CA GLU A 6 -11.69 -0.89 -40.74
C GLU A 6 -11.59 -1.96 -39.65
N ASN A 7 -10.53 -2.79 -39.68
CA ASN A 7 -10.27 -3.76 -38.62
C ASN A 7 -10.07 -3.10 -37.25
N ARG A 8 -9.35 -1.98 -37.19
CA ARG A 8 -9.14 -1.24 -35.94
C ARG A 8 -10.46 -0.69 -35.40
N ALA A 9 -11.30 -0.13 -36.26
CA ALA A 9 -12.61 0.39 -35.89
C ALA A 9 -13.53 -0.72 -35.39
N ARG A 10 -13.57 -1.87 -36.07
CA ARG A 10 -14.33 -3.05 -35.62
C ARG A 10 -13.89 -3.54 -34.26
N HIS A 11 -12.58 -3.64 -34.02
CA HIS A 11 -12.07 -4.04 -32.71
C HIS A 11 -12.41 -3.01 -31.64
N ALA A 12 -12.28 -1.71 -31.92
CA ALA A 12 -12.65 -0.66 -30.96
C ALA A 12 -14.14 -0.72 -30.59
N ALA A 13 -15.02 -0.88 -31.58
CA ALA A 13 -16.46 -1.04 -31.37
C ALA A 13 -16.78 -2.29 -30.54
N SER A 14 -16.12 -3.42 -30.86
CA SER A 14 -16.25 -4.65 -30.08
C SER A 14 -15.80 -4.46 -28.63
N ARG A 15 -14.67 -3.77 -28.37
CA ARG A 15 -14.21 -3.45 -27.01
C ARG A 15 -15.17 -2.55 -26.25
N ALA A 16 -15.79 -1.59 -26.93
CA ALA A 16 -16.75 -0.67 -26.32
C ALA A 16 -18.07 -1.37 -25.93
N ALA A 17 -18.44 -2.43 -26.65
CA ALA A 17 -19.62 -3.25 -26.39
C ALA A 17 -19.37 -4.44 -25.45
N GLU A 18 -18.11 -4.68 -25.02
CA GLU A 18 -17.77 -5.78 -24.11
C GLU A 18 -18.44 -5.60 -22.73
N GLY A 19 -19.05 -6.67 -22.23
CA GLY A 19 -19.55 -6.73 -20.86
C GLY A 19 -18.41 -6.70 -19.82
N SER A 20 -18.77 -6.46 -18.56
CA SER A 20 -17.79 -6.40 -17.46
C SER A 20 -17.07 -7.73 -17.23
N GLU A 21 -17.78 -8.86 -17.31
CA GLU A 21 -17.21 -10.21 -17.15
C GLU A 21 -16.30 -10.61 -18.32
N ASP A 22 -16.72 -10.32 -19.54
CA ASP A 22 -15.91 -10.54 -20.75
C ASP A 22 -14.64 -9.68 -20.72
N THR A 23 -14.77 -8.42 -20.32
CA THR A 23 -13.64 -7.51 -20.13
C THR A 23 -12.67 -8.08 -19.10
N ARG A 24 -13.16 -8.56 -17.97
CA ARG A 24 -12.33 -9.16 -16.92
C ARG A 24 -11.59 -10.39 -17.44
N THR A 25 -12.31 -11.32 -18.05
CA THR A 25 -11.76 -12.56 -18.62
C THR A 25 -10.67 -12.28 -19.64
N ARG A 26 -10.92 -11.32 -20.55
CA ARG A 26 -9.92 -10.89 -21.53
C ARG A 26 -8.69 -10.29 -20.87
N LEU A 27 -8.86 -9.39 -19.91
CA LEU A 27 -7.74 -8.75 -19.21
C LEU A 27 -6.93 -9.78 -18.41
N ASP A 28 -7.58 -10.76 -17.80
CA ASP A 28 -6.91 -11.88 -17.13
C ASP A 28 -6.10 -12.73 -18.11
N GLY A 29 -6.67 -13.07 -19.27
CA GLY A 29 -5.94 -13.76 -20.33
C GLY A 29 -4.75 -12.96 -20.88
N GLN A 30 -4.89 -11.63 -21.00
CA GLN A 30 -3.78 -10.75 -21.39
C GLN A 30 -2.67 -10.71 -20.33
N ARG A 31 -3.03 -10.61 -19.05
CA ARG A 31 -2.08 -10.67 -17.93
C ARG A 31 -1.31 -11.98 -17.92
N ALA A 32 -2.01 -13.12 -18.06
CA ALA A 32 -1.38 -14.44 -18.07
C ALA A 32 -0.39 -14.61 -19.23
N ARG A 33 -0.78 -14.21 -20.45
CA ARG A 33 0.12 -14.24 -21.62
C ARG A 33 1.35 -13.35 -21.42
N GLN A 34 1.17 -12.15 -20.88
CA GLN A 34 2.29 -11.25 -20.62
C GLN A 34 3.22 -11.80 -19.53
N ALA A 35 2.68 -12.41 -18.47
CA ALA A 35 3.47 -13.07 -17.43
C ALA A 35 4.30 -14.23 -18.00
N ALA A 36 3.69 -15.10 -18.82
CA ALA A 36 4.38 -16.19 -19.49
C ALA A 36 5.51 -15.68 -20.42
N SER A 37 5.24 -14.64 -21.21
CA SER A 37 6.25 -14.00 -22.07
C SER A 37 7.42 -13.42 -21.27
N ARG A 38 7.15 -12.78 -20.11
CA ARG A 38 8.21 -12.27 -19.21
C ARG A 38 9.00 -13.39 -18.54
N ALA A 39 8.37 -14.52 -18.23
CA ALA A 39 9.04 -15.67 -17.63
C ALA A 39 10.01 -16.35 -18.62
N ALA A 40 9.64 -16.41 -19.90
CA ALA A 40 10.45 -16.98 -20.97
C ALA A 40 11.48 -16.00 -21.57
N GLU A 41 11.56 -14.77 -21.06
CA GLU A 41 12.43 -13.71 -21.59
C GLU A 41 13.91 -14.01 -21.32
N SER A 42 14.77 -13.81 -22.33
CA SER A 42 16.22 -13.92 -22.17
C SER A 42 16.77 -12.81 -21.26
N PRO A 43 17.96 -13.00 -20.64
CA PRO A 43 18.58 -11.98 -19.80
C PRO A 43 18.80 -10.64 -20.54
N GLU A 44 19.22 -10.68 -21.80
CA GLU A 44 19.46 -9.50 -22.64
C GLU A 44 18.15 -8.74 -22.90
N ARG A 45 17.10 -9.44 -23.36
CA ARG A 45 15.77 -8.84 -23.58
C ARG A 45 15.22 -8.20 -22.31
N ARG A 46 15.45 -8.85 -21.16
CA ARG A 46 15.07 -8.33 -19.85
C ARG A 46 15.84 -7.05 -19.51
N GLN A 47 17.11 -6.94 -19.87
CA GLN A 47 17.91 -5.73 -19.68
C GLN A 47 17.40 -4.61 -20.57
N ASP A 48 17.26 -4.84 -21.88
CA ASP A 48 16.70 -3.87 -22.84
C ASP A 48 15.38 -3.30 -22.34
N ARG A 49 14.45 -4.17 -21.95
CA ARG A 49 13.14 -3.76 -21.42
C ARG A 49 13.26 -2.90 -20.16
N ARG A 50 14.19 -3.22 -19.25
CA ARG A 50 14.41 -2.42 -18.03
C ARG A 50 15.01 -1.05 -18.35
N GLU A 51 15.87 -0.98 -19.35
CA GLU A 51 16.46 0.28 -19.83
C GLU A 51 15.41 1.15 -20.51
N GLU A 52 14.58 0.58 -21.37
CA GLU A 52 13.43 1.27 -21.97
C GLU A 52 12.46 1.78 -20.89
N ASP A 53 12.11 0.95 -19.90
CA ASP A 53 11.27 1.36 -18.76
C ASP A 53 11.88 2.57 -18.03
N ARG A 54 13.21 2.54 -17.79
CA ARG A 54 13.94 3.64 -17.15
C ARG A 54 13.93 4.90 -18.01
N ALA A 55 14.16 4.79 -19.31
CA ALA A 55 14.15 5.91 -20.26
C ALA A 55 12.76 6.56 -20.32
N ARG A 56 11.68 5.77 -20.34
CA ARG A 56 10.31 6.30 -20.29
C ARG A 56 10.03 7.05 -18.98
N HIS A 57 10.50 6.54 -17.85
CA HIS A 57 10.38 7.26 -16.57
C HIS A 57 11.27 8.51 -16.49
N ALA A 58 12.41 8.53 -17.18
CA ALA A 58 13.27 9.70 -17.26
C ALA A 58 12.61 10.80 -18.13
N ALA A 59 11.99 10.42 -19.24
CA ALA A 59 11.27 11.31 -20.16
C ALA A 59 9.89 11.76 -19.67
N GLU A 60 9.42 11.28 -18.52
CA GLU A 60 8.14 11.66 -17.94
C GLU A 60 8.10 13.16 -17.61
N ASP A 61 6.99 13.80 -18.00
CA ASP A 61 6.69 15.20 -17.72
C ASP A 61 6.76 15.51 -16.20
N PRO A 62 7.29 16.69 -15.78
CA PRO A 62 7.44 17.04 -14.37
C PRO A 62 6.14 16.96 -13.57
N ILE A 63 4.99 17.31 -14.15
CA ILE A 63 3.69 17.25 -13.47
C ILE A 63 3.29 15.80 -13.26
N GLN A 64 3.40 14.95 -14.28
CA GLN A 64 3.13 13.51 -14.17
C GLN A 64 4.04 12.82 -13.15
N ARG A 65 5.31 13.21 -13.10
CA ARG A 65 6.28 12.72 -12.11
C ARG A 65 5.88 13.11 -10.69
N ARG A 66 5.40 14.34 -10.50
CA ARG A 66 4.94 14.84 -9.20
C ARG A 66 3.71 14.08 -8.72
N THR A 67 2.68 13.95 -9.56
CA THR A 67 1.44 13.24 -9.20
C THR A 67 1.71 11.78 -8.85
N ARG A 68 2.55 11.09 -9.64
CA ARG A 68 2.97 9.72 -9.33
C ARG A 68 3.67 9.60 -7.97
N ARG A 69 4.56 10.54 -7.63
CA ARG A 69 5.25 10.57 -6.33
C ARG A 69 4.28 10.82 -5.18
N GLU A 70 3.31 11.72 -5.36
CA GLU A 70 2.26 11.99 -4.36
C GLU A 70 1.37 10.75 -4.14
N ASP A 71 0.94 10.09 -5.21
CA ASP A 71 0.16 8.84 -5.13
C ASP A 71 0.96 7.72 -4.45
N GLN A 72 2.25 7.59 -4.76
CA GLN A 72 3.12 6.61 -4.10
C GLN A 72 3.21 6.88 -2.60
N ARG A 73 3.41 8.13 -2.18
CA ARG A 73 3.40 8.52 -0.77
C ARG A 73 2.07 8.19 -0.10
N ARG A 74 0.95 8.51 -0.74
CA ARG A 74 -0.40 8.20 -0.22
C ARG A 74 -0.60 6.70 -0.03
N ARG A 75 -0.21 5.88 -1.02
CA ARG A 75 -0.30 4.42 -0.92
C ARG A 75 0.57 3.85 0.20
N GLN A 76 1.80 4.36 0.35
CA GLN A 76 2.69 3.94 1.43
C GLN A 76 2.12 4.31 2.80
N ALA A 77 1.58 5.52 2.96
CA ALA A 77 0.92 5.94 4.19
C ALA A 77 -0.31 5.07 4.50
N ALA A 78 -1.15 4.79 3.50
CA ALA A 78 -2.31 3.93 3.65
C ALA A 78 -1.92 2.48 4.01
N SER A 79 -0.87 1.93 3.39
CA SER A 79 -0.37 0.58 3.70
C SER A 79 0.16 0.50 5.12
N ARG A 80 0.88 1.52 5.59
CA ARG A 80 1.34 1.60 6.99
C ARG A 80 0.16 1.70 7.94
N ALA A 81 -0.82 2.56 7.65
CA ALA A 81 -2.04 2.66 8.46
C ALA A 81 -2.81 1.34 8.52
N ALA A 82 -2.94 0.62 7.40
CA ALA A 82 -3.62 -0.67 7.33
C ALA A 82 -2.92 -1.78 8.15
N GLN A 83 -1.58 -1.75 8.24
CA GLN A 83 -0.85 -2.64 9.14
C GLN A 83 -1.31 -2.45 10.60
N TRP A 84 -1.65 -1.22 10.98
CA TRP A 84 -2.07 -0.85 12.33
C TRP A 84 -3.58 -0.97 12.57
N THR A 85 -4.40 -1.23 11.55
CA THR A 85 -5.86 -1.43 11.75
C THR A 85 -6.21 -2.77 12.43
N PHE A 86 -5.24 -3.67 12.59
CA PHE A 86 -5.41 -4.96 13.28
C PHE A 86 -4.89 -4.90 14.73
N MET A 87 -5.20 -3.84 15.47
CA MET A 87 -4.87 -3.75 16.91
C MET A 87 -5.99 -4.32 17.81
N GLU A 88 -7.04 -4.90 17.22
CA GLU A 88 -8.14 -5.50 17.98
C GLU A 88 -7.59 -6.65 18.84
N ARG A 89 -7.60 -6.44 20.16
CA ARG A 89 -7.08 -7.37 21.19
C ARG A 89 -5.56 -7.56 21.23
N GLU A 90 -4.77 -6.74 20.53
CA GLU A 90 -3.30 -6.78 20.63
C GLU A 90 -2.79 -6.50 22.06
N ALA A 91 -3.52 -5.71 22.85
CA ALA A 91 -3.21 -5.49 24.27
C ALA A 91 -3.17 -6.79 25.11
N PHE A 92 -3.94 -7.82 24.72
CA PHE A 92 -3.93 -9.12 25.40
C PHE A 92 -2.83 -10.07 24.90
N ARG A 93 -2.13 -9.72 23.82
CA ARG A 93 -1.03 -10.48 23.22
C ARG A 93 0.25 -9.65 23.22
N TYR A 94 0.55 -9.04 24.37
CA TYR A 94 1.75 -8.25 24.52
C TYR A 94 3.00 -9.06 24.15
N ASP A 95 3.71 -8.60 23.14
CA ASP A 95 5.00 -9.14 22.71
C ASP A 95 6.08 -8.08 22.93
N PRO A 96 6.98 -8.26 23.91
CA PRO A 96 8.03 -7.29 24.22
C PRO A 96 9.03 -7.05 23.07
N ALA A 97 9.05 -7.90 22.04
CA ALA A 97 9.88 -7.67 20.85
C ALA A 97 9.33 -6.55 19.94
N ASN A 98 8.06 -6.17 20.11
CA ASN A 98 7.43 -5.12 19.31
C ASN A 98 7.70 -3.72 19.88
N ASN A 99 8.05 -2.78 19.00
CA ASN A 99 8.21 -1.37 19.36
C ASN A 99 6.86 -0.64 19.34
N TYR A 100 6.07 -0.81 20.39
CA TYR A 100 4.76 -0.17 20.55
C TYR A 100 4.83 1.36 20.61
N ASP A 101 5.94 1.95 21.07
CA ASP A 101 6.13 3.41 21.16
C ASP A 101 6.12 4.09 19.78
N SER A 102 6.43 3.33 18.72
CA SER A 102 6.43 3.84 17.35
C SER A 102 5.03 3.94 16.72
N HIS A 103 3.98 3.52 17.44
CA HIS A 103 2.63 3.45 16.92
C HIS A 103 1.97 4.84 16.86
N PRO A 104 1.56 5.34 15.68
CA PRO A 104 1.10 6.73 15.50
C PRO A 104 -0.15 7.11 16.31
N GLN A 105 -0.94 6.13 16.75
CA GLN A 105 -2.15 6.34 17.55
C GLN A 105 -2.02 5.86 19.00
N LEU A 106 -0.87 5.28 19.40
CA LEU A 106 -0.66 4.81 20.76
C LEU A 106 0.08 5.90 21.54
N TYR A 107 -0.68 6.73 22.25
CA TYR A 107 -0.12 7.73 23.16
C TYR A 107 -0.54 7.36 24.58
N ILE A 108 0.30 6.58 25.28
CA ILE A 108 0.06 6.19 26.68
C ILE A 108 0.27 7.39 27.63
N GLY A 109 1.04 8.40 27.19
CA GLY A 109 1.35 9.60 27.99
C GLY A 109 2.46 9.35 29.02
N GLN A 110 2.92 10.42 29.67
CA GLN A 110 3.93 10.36 30.72
C GLN A 110 3.28 10.14 32.10
N MET A 111 3.98 9.41 32.98
CA MET A 111 3.60 9.26 34.39
C MET A 111 4.09 10.48 35.18
N SER A 112 3.40 11.60 35.05
CA SER A 112 3.78 12.88 35.66
C SER A 112 3.09 13.17 36.99
N ASP A 113 2.01 12.46 37.30
CA ASP A 113 1.20 12.75 38.48
C ASP A 113 1.70 11.91 39.66
N VAL A 114 1.79 12.49 40.85
CA VAL A 114 2.15 11.75 42.06
C VAL A 114 0.88 11.30 42.77
N CYS A 115 0.75 10.02 43.06
CA CYS A 115 -0.34 9.48 43.84
C CYS A 115 -0.28 9.98 45.29
N PRO A 116 -1.32 10.63 45.82
CA PRO A 116 -1.31 11.16 47.19
C PRO A 116 -1.35 10.08 48.27
N TYR A 117 -1.66 8.83 47.91
CA TYR A 117 -1.82 7.73 48.87
C TYR A 117 -0.55 6.87 49.02
N CYS A 118 0.17 6.64 47.92
CA CYS A 118 1.36 5.77 47.91
C CYS A 118 2.64 6.46 47.40
N ASN A 119 2.56 7.74 47.01
CA ASN A 119 3.65 8.52 46.40
C ASN A 119 4.25 7.94 45.10
N ALA A 120 3.61 6.93 44.49
CA ALA A 120 4.01 6.44 43.18
C ALA A 120 3.68 7.46 42.08
N LEU A 121 4.51 7.49 41.03
CA LEU A 121 4.14 8.18 39.79
C LEU A 121 2.99 7.43 39.12
N LYS A 122 2.06 8.16 38.52
CA LYS A 122 0.87 7.63 37.86
C LYS A 122 0.56 8.42 36.59
N TRP A 123 -0.22 7.83 35.70
CA TRP A 123 -0.77 8.59 34.56
C TRP A 123 -1.89 9.51 35.01
N HIS A 124 -2.13 10.56 34.22
CA HIS A 124 -3.18 11.53 34.49
C HIS A 124 -4.57 10.87 34.54
N GLU A 125 -4.86 10.04 33.53
CA GLU A 125 -6.13 9.32 33.38
C GLU A 125 -6.12 7.92 34.01
N GLU A 126 -5.14 7.61 34.86
CA GLU A 126 -5.10 6.31 35.54
C GLU A 126 -6.26 6.15 36.54
N THR A 127 -6.96 5.03 36.47
CA THR A 127 -8.03 4.68 37.43
C THR A 127 -7.49 4.69 38.86
N ARG A 128 -8.23 5.35 39.76
CA ARG A 128 -7.87 5.43 41.18
C ARG A 128 -7.62 4.04 41.76
N GLY A 129 -6.51 3.88 42.46
CA GLY A 129 -6.16 2.64 43.14
C GLY A 129 -5.28 1.68 42.33
N MET A 130 -5.10 1.86 41.02
CA MET A 130 -4.21 0.99 40.22
C MET A 130 -2.74 1.04 40.68
N CYS A 131 -2.21 2.24 40.94
CA CYS A 131 -0.88 2.41 41.55
C CYS A 131 -0.80 2.04 43.05
N CYS A 132 -1.92 1.73 43.71
CA CYS A 132 -1.99 1.44 45.16
C CYS A 132 -2.32 -0.03 45.48
N SER A 133 -2.45 -0.88 44.45
CA SER A 133 -2.79 -2.30 44.61
C SER A 133 -1.56 -3.23 44.66
N GLY A 134 -0.38 -2.67 44.98
CA GLY A 134 0.89 -3.40 45.15
C GLY A 134 1.14 -3.82 46.58
#